data_AF-A0A6I5NE01-F1
#
_entry.id   AF-A0A6I5NE01-F1
#
_cell.length_a   1.000
_cell.length_b   1.000
_cell.length_c   1.000
_cell.angle_alpha   90.00
_cell.angle_beta   90.00
_cell.angle_gamma   90.00
#
_symmetry.space_group_name_H-M   'P 1'
#
loop_
_entity.id
_entity.type
_entity.pdbx_description
1 polymer ?
#
loop_
_entity_poly.entity_id
_entity_poly.type
_entity_poly.pdbx_seq_one_letter_code
_entity_poly.pdbx_strand_id
1 'polypeptide(L)'
;LITLAASGISGCAVSVIHHCNTGALATVDYGTALGIIRIAHEQGKQIHAFLDETRPRLQGASLSAYELKAYGIPHTVIVDGASGYVMKTQKIDACLVGCDRVAANGDVANKIGTYNLAIVAKAHGVPFYVACPLSTLDRSLGSGDAISIEERAAQEITHIQNHPIAPEGTQTFNPAFDVTPHRYVTAIITEKGIAYPPYRDSLAALAALPG
;
A
#
# COMPACT_ATOMS: atom_id res chain seq x y z
N LEU A 1 10.99 -1.48 -7.41
CA LEU A 1 12.24 -0.79 -7.02
C LEU A 1 13.06 -0.36 -8.23
N ILE A 2 13.26 -1.23 -9.23
CA ILE A 2 14.02 -0.90 -10.45
C ILE A 2 13.28 0.03 -11.43
N THR A 3 11.95 0.12 -11.51
CA THR A 3 11.36 1.07 -12.49
C THR A 3 11.35 2.52 -12.00
N LEU A 4 11.08 2.76 -10.71
CA LEU A 4 11.26 4.08 -10.10
C LEU A 4 12.76 4.45 -9.91
N ALA A 5 13.64 3.45 -9.76
CA ALA A 5 15.09 3.66 -9.70
C ALA A 5 15.77 3.79 -11.08
N ALA A 6 15.32 3.05 -12.10
CA ALA A 6 16.01 2.82 -13.38
C ALA A 6 15.32 3.39 -14.61
N SER A 7 14.12 3.99 -14.52
CA SER A 7 13.78 5.02 -15.51
C SER A 7 14.70 6.19 -15.22
N GLY A 8 15.66 6.44 -16.11
CA GLY A 8 16.56 7.59 -16.14
C GLY A 8 15.81 8.91 -16.30
N ILE A 9 14.97 9.24 -15.32
CA ILE A 9 14.26 10.50 -15.19
C ILE A 9 15.08 11.33 -14.22
N SER A 10 16.29 11.68 -14.63
CA SER A 10 17.02 12.78 -14.00
C SER A 10 16.30 14.06 -14.39
N GLY A 11 15.31 14.51 -13.59
CA GLY A 11 14.73 15.85 -13.71
C GLY A 11 13.21 15.98 -13.67
N CYS A 12 12.41 14.92 -13.80
CA CYS A 12 10.96 15.03 -13.60
C CYS A 12 10.54 14.58 -12.20
N ALA A 13 9.68 15.38 -11.57
CA ALA A 13 9.02 15.01 -10.33
C ALA A 13 8.15 13.75 -10.53
N VAL A 14 8.22 12.85 -9.55
CA VAL A 14 7.44 11.62 -9.46
C VAL A 14 6.40 11.79 -8.36
N SER A 15 5.14 11.50 -8.68
CA SER A 15 4.05 11.52 -7.71
C SER A 15 3.51 10.11 -7.49
N VAL A 16 3.37 9.71 -6.23
CA VAL A 16 2.85 8.39 -5.87
C VAL A 16 1.65 8.51 -4.94
N ILE A 17 0.75 7.52 -4.95
CA ILE A 17 -0.28 7.34 -3.92
C ILE A 17 0.12 6.17 -3.01
N HIS A 18 -0.01 6.37 -1.70
CA HIS A 18 0.19 5.36 -0.66
C HIS A 18 -1.06 5.21 0.22
N HIS A 19 -1.26 3.99 0.72
CA HIS A 19 -2.38 3.63 1.58
C HIS A 19 -1.90 2.86 2.82
N CYS A 20 -2.48 3.15 3.99
CA CYS A 20 -2.06 2.70 5.31
C CYS A 20 -0.74 3.33 5.78
N ASN A 21 -0.07 2.67 6.73
CA ASN A 21 1.31 2.95 7.10
C ASN A 21 2.17 1.71 6.91
N THR A 22 3.26 1.87 6.16
CA THR A 22 4.22 0.81 5.84
C THR A 22 5.65 1.30 6.01
N GLY A 23 5.83 2.32 6.85
CA GLY A 23 7.12 2.94 7.16
C GLY A 23 7.87 2.21 8.27
N ALA A 24 8.86 2.90 8.83
CA ALA A 24 9.63 2.43 9.96
C ALA A 24 8.77 2.14 11.19
N LEU A 25 7.66 2.87 11.39
CA LEU A 25 6.74 2.60 12.50
C LEU A 25 5.95 1.28 12.34
N ALA A 26 5.92 0.70 11.14
CA ALA A 26 5.28 -0.59 10.87
C ALA A 26 6.28 -1.76 10.82
N THR A 27 7.59 -1.49 10.91
CA THR A 27 8.66 -2.49 10.83
C THR A 27 9.69 -2.25 11.94
N VAL A 28 10.84 -2.96 11.91
CA VAL A 28 11.96 -2.65 12.83
C VAL A 28 12.58 -1.30 12.48
N ASP A 29 12.74 -1.00 11.18
CA ASP A 29 13.13 0.32 10.63
C ASP A 29 12.85 0.34 9.10
N TYR A 30 13.03 1.51 8.48
CA TYR A 30 12.89 1.87 7.04
C TYR A 30 11.49 1.72 6.45
N GLY A 31 10.82 0.60 6.70
CA GLY A 31 9.54 0.25 6.11
C GLY A 31 9.65 -0.53 4.79
N THR A 32 8.50 -0.82 4.20
CA THR A 32 8.37 -1.47 2.89
C THR A 32 8.04 -0.45 1.81
N ALA A 33 6.76 -0.13 1.56
CA ALA A 33 6.39 0.83 0.52
C ALA A 33 6.83 2.26 0.86
N LEU A 34 6.65 2.70 2.12
CA LEU A 34 7.24 3.97 2.58
C LEU A 34 8.78 3.95 2.54
N GLY A 35 9.40 2.79 2.78
CA GLY A 35 10.84 2.60 2.63
C GLY A 35 11.31 2.87 1.20
N ILE A 36 10.56 2.41 0.19
CA ILE A 36 10.84 2.71 -1.22
C ILE A 36 10.77 4.22 -1.48
N ILE A 37 9.75 4.91 -0.94
CA ILE A 37 9.59 6.36 -1.07
C ILE A 37 10.77 7.10 -0.41
N ARG A 38 11.14 6.68 0.80
CA ARG A 38 12.27 7.24 1.55
C ARG A 38 13.60 7.06 0.81
N ILE A 39 13.90 5.85 0.34
CA ILE A 39 15.13 5.56 -0.42
C ILE A 39 15.18 6.39 -1.70
N ALA A 40 14.06 6.55 -2.41
CA ALA A 40 14.01 7.39 -3.61
C ALA A 40 14.35 8.86 -3.29
N HIS A 41 13.82 9.39 -2.18
CA HIS A 41 14.13 10.74 -1.71
C HIS A 41 15.60 10.90 -1.30
N GLU A 42 16.14 9.95 -0.53
CA GLU A 42 17.55 9.92 -0.11
C GLU A 42 18.51 9.87 -1.31
N GLN A 43 18.07 9.29 -2.44
CA GLN A 43 18.79 9.30 -3.72
C GLN A 43 18.64 10.60 -4.52
N GLY A 44 18.02 11.64 -3.95
CA GLY A 44 17.83 12.95 -4.59
C GLY A 44 16.71 13.00 -5.62
N LYS A 45 15.86 11.97 -5.72
CA LYS A 45 14.70 11.99 -6.63
C LYS A 45 13.65 12.96 -6.10
N GLN A 46 13.10 13.76 -7.00
CA GLN A 46 11.99 14.67 -6.69
C GLN A 46 10.72 13.85 -6.55
N ILE A 47 10.36 13.45 -5.33
CA ILE A 47 9.18 12.63 -5.05
C ILE A 47 8.14 13.43 -4.26
N HIS A 48 6.87 13.26 -4.61
CA HIS A 48 5.73 13.73 -3.84
C HIS A 48 4.81 12.53 -3.54
N ALA A 49 4.42 12.38 -2.26
CA ALA A 49 3.52 11.31 -1.85
C ALA A 49 2.13 11.85 -1.50
N PHE A 50 1.11 11.39 -2.21
CA PHE A 50 -0.27 11.49 -1.76
C PHE A 50 -0.54 10.33 -0.80
N LEU A 51 -1.01 10.64 0.41
CA LEU A 51 -1.29 9.67 1.46
C LEU A 51 -2.80 9.59 1.68
N ASP A 52 -3.40 8.45 1.40
CA ASP A 52 -4.76 8.18 1.88
C ASP A 52 -4.77 8.24 3.40
N GLU A 53 -5.69 8.97 4.02
CA GLU A 53 -5.76 9.10 5.48
C GLU A 53 -5.89 7.74 6.17
N THR A 54 -6.53 6.77 5.50
CA THR A 54 -6.71 5.38 5.87
C THR A 54 -7.66 5.19 7.04
N ARG A 55 -8.97 5.41 6.81
CA ARG A 55 -10.00 5.08 7.82
C ARG A 55 -10.06 3.56 8.04
N PRO A 56 -10.52 3.11 9.24
CA PRO A 56 -10.99 3.93 10.35
C PRO A 56 -9.89 4.51 11.25
N ARG A 57 -8.69 3.93 11.24
CA ARG A 57 -7.63 4.20 12.23
C ARG A 57 -6.70 5.36 11.88
N LEU A 58 -6.84 5.92 10.68
CA LEU A 58 -6.13 7.10 10.21
C LEU A 58 -4.61 6.90 10.13
N GLN A 59 -4.13 5.70 9.78
CA GLN A 59 -2.69 5.40 9.78
C GLN A 59 -1.91 6.26 8.78
N GLY A 60 -2.47 6.55 7.61
CA GLY A 60 -1.79 7.39 6.63
C GLY A 60 -1.67 8.84 7.10
N ALA A 61 -2.73 9.38 7.70
CA ALA A 61 -2.74 10.73 8.24
C ALA A 61 -1.91 10.90 9.52
N SER A 62 -1.92 9.91 10.41
CA SER A 62 -1.27 10.03 11.73
C SER A 62 0.15 9.46 11.80
N LEU A 63 0.46 8.42 11.02
CA LEU A 63 1.75 7.73 11.05
C LEU A 63 2.57 8.03 9.81
N SER A 64 2.04 7.74 8.61
CA SER A 64 2.81 7.96 7.38
C SER A 64 3.17 9.43 7.16
N ALA A 65 2.22 10.35 7.36
CA ALA A 65 2.47 11.77 7.25
C ALA A 65 3.51 12.25 8.29
N TYR A 66 3.46 11.71 9.51
CA TYR A 66 4.43 12.00 10.56
C TYR A 66 5.85 11.56 10.13
N GLU A 67 6.01 10.33 9.64
CA GLU A 67 7.29 9.81 9.16
C GLU A 67 7.83 10.62 7.97
N LEU A 68 7.01 10.85 6.93
CA LEU A 68 7.43 11.62 5.77
C LEU A 68 7.80 13.07 6.13
N LYS A 69 7.08 13.68 7.08
CA LYS A 69 7.42 15.01 7.60
C LYS A 69 8.78 15.00 8.29
N ALA A 70 9.06 14.00 9.12
CA ALA A 70 10.33 13.88 9.84
C ALA A 70 11.52 13.69 8.88
N TYR A 71 11.30 13.03 7.74
CA TYR A 71 12.31 12.83 6.70
C TYR A 71 12.41 13.98 5.67
N GLY A 72 11.58 15.02 5.79
CA GLY A 72 11.58 16.14 4.82
C GLY A 72 11.00 15.79 3.45
N ILE A 73 10.23 14.70 3.35
CA ILE A 73 9.65 14.22 2.09
C ILE A 73 8.34 14.98 1.81
N PRO A 74 8.20 15.66 0.65
CA PRO A 74 6.96 16.34 0.28
C PRO A 74 5.77 15.37 0.19
N HIS A 75 4.66 15.71 0.85
CA HIS A 75 3.47 14.87 0.85
C HIS A 75 2.18 15.69 1.04
N THR A 76 1.06 15.08 0.63
CA THR A 76 -0.30 15.61 0.81
C THR A 76 -1.19 14.50 1.35
N VAL A 77 -1.87 14.73 2.47
CA VAL A 77 -2.88 13.79 2.97
C VAL A 77 -4.20 14.02 2.24
N ILE A 78 -4.85 12.95 1.82
CA ILE A 78 -6.15 12.96 1.14
C ILE A 78 -7.12 12.02 1.86
N VAL A 79 -8.42 12.30 1.78
CA VAL A 79 -9.43 11.33 2.22
C VAL A 79 -9.43 10.12 1.26
N ASP A 80 -9.70 8.92 1.77
CA ASP A 80 -9.60 7.67 0.99
C ASP A 80 -10.39 7.71 -0.34
N GLY A 81 -11.57 8.34 -0.32
CA GLY A 81 -12.44 8.49 -1.50
C GLY A 81 -11.94 9.48 -2.55
N ALA A 82 -10.90 10.27 -2.28
CA ALA A 82 -10.37 11.26 -3.21
C ALA A 82 -9.38 10.66 -4.22
N SER A 83 -8.88 9.45 -4.00
CA SER A 83 -7.86 8.79 -4.85
C SER A 83 -8.19 8.83 -6.34
N GLY A 84 -9.44 8.56 -6.73
CA GLY A 84 -9.86 8.63 -8.14
C GLY A 84 -9.85 10.04 -8.72
N TYR A 85 -10.26 11.05 -7.95
CA TYR A 85 -10.19 12.44 -8.40
C TYR A 85 -8.74 12.93 -8.48
N VAL A 86 -7.89 12.50 -7.54
CA VAL A 86 -6.45 12.77 -7.56
C VAL A 86 -5.82 12.15 -8.81
N MET A 87 -6.07 10.87 -9.12
CA MET A 87 -5.56 10.24 -10.35
C MET A 87 -6.13 10.86 -11.63
N LYS A 88 -7.31 11.47 -11.58
CA LYS A 88 -7.92 12.17 -12.72
C LYS A 88 -7.32 13.56 -12.97
N THR A 89 -6.96 14.27 -11.91
CA THR A 89 -6.63 15.72 -11.98
C THR A 89 -5.16 16.02 -11.70
N GLN A 90 -4.47 15.14 -11.00
CA GLN A 90 -3.06 15.20 -10.72
C GLN A 90 -2.34 14.14 -11.54
N LYS A 91 -1.09 14.40 -11.90
CA LYS A 91 -0.23 13.37 -12.46
C LYS A 91 0.18 12.42 -11.34
N ILE A 92 -0.20 11.14 -11.44
CA ILE A 92 0.20 10.06 -10.53
C ILE A 92 0.94 9.00 -11.34
N ASP A 93 2.18 8.73 -10.96
CA ASP A 93 3.08 7.83 -11.68
C ASP A 93 2.95 6.38 -11.18
N ALA A 94 2.58 6.16 -9.92
CA ALA A 94 2.37 4.83 -9.35
C ALA A 94 1.55 4.84 -8.06
N CYS A 95 0.89 3.71 -7.78
CA CYS A 95 0.48 3.35 -6.42
C CYS A 95 1.54 2.46 -5.79
N LEU A 96 1.90 2.72 -4.54
CA LEU A 96 2.83 1.91 -3.75
C LEU A 96 2.16 1.57 -2.43
N VAL A 97 1.92 0.29 -2.16
CA VAL A 97 1.29 -0.18 -0.92
C VAL A 97 2.08 -1.32 -0.29
N GLY A 98 1.80 -1.62 0.97
CA GLY A 98 2.33 -2.80 1.66
C GLY A 98 1.45 -4.03 1.46
N CYS A 99 1.62 -4.99 2.34
CA CYS A 99 0.86 -6.23 2.41
C CYS A 99 0.81 -6.71 3.87
N ASP A 100 -0.24 -7.42 4.23
CA ASP A 100 -0.33 -8.21 5.46
C ASP A 100 -0.18 -9.72 5.17
N ARG A 101 -0.62 -10.15 3.97
CA ARG A 101 -0.44 -11.52 3.48
C ARG A 101 -0.49 -11.55 1.96
N VAL A 102 0.31 -12.41 1.34
CA VAL A 102 0.25 -12.68 -0.10
C VAL A 102 0.01 -14.16 -0.31
N ALA A 103 -1.03 -14.55 -1.04
CA ALA A 103 -1.30 -15.95 -1.40
C ALA A 103 -0.39 -16.41 -2.55
N ALA A 104 -0.29 -17.73 -2.76
CA ALA A 104 0.60 -18.28 -3.79
C ALA A 104 0.28 -17.82 -5.22
N ASN A 105 -0.96 -17.42 -5.52
CA ASN A 105 -1.36 -16.86 -6.81
C ASN A 105 -1.04 -15.35 -6.97
N GLY A 106 -0.50 -14.71 -5.94
CA GLY A 106 -0.19 -13.28 -5.92
C GLY A 106 -1.35 -12.39 -5.48
N ASP A 107 -2.48 -12.94 -5.01
CA ASP A 107 -3.52 -12.13 -4.37
C ASP A 107 -2.98 -11.56 -3.06
N VAL A 108 -3.28 -10.30 -2.80
CA VAL A 108 -2.68 -9.54 -1.71
C VAL A 108 -3.76 -9.13 -0.73
N ALA A 109 -3.67 -9.59 0.51
CA ALA A 109 -4.40 -8.98 1.61
C ALA A 109 -3.60 -7.81 2.17
N ASN A 110 -4.25 -6.66 2.31
CA ASN A 110 -3.69 -5.46 2.91
C ASN A 110 -4.82 -4.64 3.56
N LYS A 111 -4.47 -3.52 4.21
CA LYS A 111 -5.43 -2.61 4.85
C LYS A 111 -6.66 -2.34 3.97
N ILE A 112 -7.85 -2.40 4.60
CA ILE A 112 -9.13 -2.08 3.96
C ILE A 112 -9.05 -0.75 3.21
N GLY A 113 -9.46 -0.74 1.94
CA GLY A 113 -9.26 0.36 1.00
C GLY A 113 -8.23 0.07 -0.09
N THR A 114 -7.31 -0.89 0.13
CA THR A 114 -6.29 -1.26 -0.86
C THR A 114 -6.89 -1.78 -2.15
N TYR A 115 -7.90 -2.65 -2.07
CA TYR A 115 -8.58 -3.16 -3.26
C TYR A 115 -9.30 -2.05 -4.05
N ASN A 116 -9.93 -1.10 -3.36
CA ASN A 116 -10.55 0.06 -4.00
C ASN A 116 -9.50 0.89 -4.74
N LEU A 117 -8.37 1.19 -4.10
CA LEU A 117 -7.27 1.92 -4.73
C LEU A 117 -6.74 1.18 -5.97
N ALA A 118 -6.63 -0.15 -5.92
CA ALA A 118 -6.16 -0.97 -7.03
C ALA A 118 -7.12 -0.96 -8.23
N ILE A 119 -8.43 -0.98 -7.99
CA ILE A 119 -9.45 -0.81 -9.04
C ILE A 119 -9.32 0.56 -9.70
N VAL A 120 -9.24 1.62 -8.90
CA VAL A 120 -9.14 3.00 -9.38
C VAL A 120 -7.84 3.19 -10.18
N ALA A 121 -6.71 2.70 -9.68
CA ALA A 121 -5.43 2.72 -10.38
C ALA A 121 -5.54 2.07 -11.76
N LYS A 122 -6.15 0.89 -11.83
CA LYS A 122 -6.37 0.17 -13.09
C LYS A 122 -7.24 0.97 -14.08
N ALA A 123 -8.31 1.62 -13.59
CA ALA A 123 -9.19 2.44 -14.42
C ALA A 123 -8.49 3.66 -15.01
N HIS A 124 -7.48 4.21 -14.32
CA HIS A 124 -6.69 5.36 -14.75
C HIS A 124 -5.36 5.00 -15.43
N GLY A 125 -5.06 3.70 -15.60
CA GLY A 125 -3.80 3.25 -16.20
C GLY A 125 -2.56 3.49 -15.33
N VAL A 126 -2.75 3.70 -14.02
CA VAL A 126 -1.67 3.90 -13.05
C VAL A 126 -1.17 2.53 -12.57
N PRO A 127 0.15 2.25 -12.62
CA PRO A 127 0.70 0.98 -12.16
C PRO A 127 0.57 0.84 -10.63
N PHE A 128 0.24 -0.36 -10.17
CA PHE A 128 -0.02 -0.67 -8.77
C PHE A 128 1.01 -1.67 -8.24
N TYR A 129 1.88 -1.21 -7.36
CA TYR A 129 2.98 -2.00 -6.81
C TYR A 129 2.76 -2.32 -5.35
N VAL A 130 3.07 -3.56 -4.98
CA VAL A 130 2.98 -4.07 -3.61
C VAL A 130 4.39 -4.34 -3.10
N ALA A 131 4.80 -3.68 -2.02
CA ALA A 131 6.09 -3.90 -1.37
C ALA A 131 5.91 -4.82 -0.16
N CYS A 132 6.46 -6.02 -0.25
CA CYS A 132 6.15 -7.12 0.64
C CYS A 132 7.39 -8.00 0.86
N PRO A 133 7.84 -8.22 2.10
CA PRO A 133 8.92 -9.16 2.33
C PRO A 133 8.45 -10.59 2.01
N LEU A 134 9.38 -11.47 1.60
CA LEU A 134 9.01 -12.87 1.30
C LEU A 134 8.43 -13.62 2.50
N SER A 135 8.73 -13.18 3.73
CA SER A 135 8.13 -13.74 4.95
C SER A 135 6.61 -13.57 5.03
N THR A 136 6.03 -12.65 4.26
CA THR A 136 4.59 -12.41 4.18
C THR A 136 3.89 -13.26 3.10
N LEU A 137 4.66 -14.00 2.29
CA LEU A 137 4.13 -14.94 1.31
C LEU A 137 3.66 -16.22 2.00
N ASP A 138 2.36 -16.49 1.94
CA ASP A 138 1.74 -17.72 2.40
C ASP A 138 1.54 -18.70 1.24
N ARG A 139 2.50 -19.60 1.10
CA ARG A 139 2.50 -20.64 0.05
C ARG A 139 1.47 -21.74 0.30
N SER A 140 0.89 -21.83 1.50
CA SER A 140 -0.15 -22.82 1.80
C SER A 140 -1.51 -22.42 1.23
N LEU A 141 -1.72 -21.12 0.97
CA LEU A 141 -2.96 -20.58 0.42
C LEU A 141 -2.90 -20.53 -1.10
N GLY A 142 -3.84 -21.23 -1.74
CA GLY A 142 -3.95 -21.28 -3.19
C GLY A 142 -4.41 -19.96 -3.83
N SER A 143 -5.28 -19.20 -3.15
CA SER A 143 -5.80 -17.90 -3.57
C SER A 143 -6.08 -16.99 -2.37
N GLY A 144 -6.35 -15.71 -2.66
CA GLY A 144 -6.75 -14.75 -1.64
C GLY A 144 -8.09 -15.03 -0.98
N ASP A 145 -8.98 -15.81 -1.63
CA ASP A 145 -10.27 -16.21 -1.07
C ASP A 145 -10.15 -17.05 0.21
N ALA A 146 -8.99 -17.69 0.42
CA ALA A 146 -8.69 -18.48 1.60
C ALA A 146 -8.12 -17.64 2.76
N ILE A 147 -7.95 -16.32 2.58
CA ILE A 147 -7.43 -15.42 3.62
C ILE A 147 -8.60 -14.98 4.51
N SER A 148 -8.57 -15.38 5.78
CA SER A 148 -9.53 -14.90 6.78
C SER A 148 -9.35 -13.41 7.07
N ILE A 149 -10.42 -12.63 6.95
CA ILE A 149 -10.42 -11.19 7.23
C ILE A 149 -10.87 -10.93 8.67
N GLU A 150 -10.04 -10.20 9.43
CA GLU A 150 -10.38 -9.71 10.76
C GLU A 150 -11.50 -8.67 10.67
N GLU A 151 -12.60 -8.87 11.39
CA GLU A 151 -13.60 -7.83 11.65
C GLU A 151 -13.33 -7.21 13.02
N ARG A 152 -13.30 -5.87 13.09
CA ARG A 152 -12.93 -5.11 14.29
C ARG A 152 -14.13 -4.44 14.93
N ALA A 153 -13.92 -3.93 16.14
CA ALA A 153 -14.97 -3.28 16.92
C ALA A 153 -15.59 -2.07 16.18
N ALA A 154 -16.91 -1.92 16.33
CA ALA A 154 -17.69 -0.83 15.76
C ALA A 154 -17.17 0.57 16.15
N GLN A 155 -16.57 0.67 17.34
CA GLN A 155 -16.04 1.92 17.89
C GLN A 155 -15.01 2.59 16.96
N GLU A 156 -14.21 1.82 16.20
CA GLU A 156 -13.24 2.42 15.27
C GLU A 156 -13.94 3.21 14.15
N ILE A 157 -15.15 2.80 13.74
CA ILE A 157 -15.94 3.51 12.75
C ILE A 157 -16.75 4.64 13.40
N THR A 158 -17.39 4.38 14.53
CA THR A 158 -18.31 5.35 15.16
C THR A 158 -17.60 6.46 15.94
N HIS A 159 -16.30 6.33 16.19
CA HIS A 159 -15.50 7.32 16.91
C HIS A 159 -14.21 7.68 16.17
N ILE A 160 -13.72 8.89 16.43
CA ILE A 160 -12.33 9.27 16.18
C ILE A 160 -11.75 9.64 17.53
N GLN A 161 -10.74 8.88 17.97
CA GLN A 161 -10.29 8.88 19.36
C GLN A 161 -11.49 8.62 20.30
N ASN A 162 -11.74 9.48 21.28
CA ASN A 162 -12.86 9.35 22.21
C ASN A 162 -14.08 10.19 21.80
N HIS A 163 -14.09 10.75 20.57
CA HIS A 163 -15.18 11.60 20.11
C HIS A 163 -16.13 10.81 19.20
N PRO A 164 -17.43 10.69 19.56
CA PRO A 164 -18.41 10.04 18.70
C PRO A 164 -18.67 10.86 17.45
N ILE A 165 -18.70 10.20 16.30
CA ILE A 165 -18.98 10.79 14.98
C ILE A 165 -20.19 10.14 14.29
N ALA A 166 -20.79 9.13 14.91
CA ALA A 166 -22.01 8.49 14.47
C ALA A 166 -23.05 8.45 15.62
N PRO A 167 -24.35 8.40 15.33
CA PRO A 167 -25.38 8.22 16.34
C PRO A 167 -25.16 6.98 17.22
N GLU A 168 -25.54 7.05 18.48
CA GLU A 168 -25.48 5.92 19.41
C GLU A 168 -26.28 4.72 18.88
N GLY A 169 -25.74 3.51 19.05
CA GLY A 169 -26.37 2.27 18.57
C GLY A 169 -26.25 2.01 17.07
N THR A 170 -25.52 2.85 16.31
CA THR A 170 -25.27 2.63 14.88
C THR A 170 -24.57 1.28 14.64
N GLN A 171 -25.16 0.44 13.79
CA GLN A 171 -24.54 -0.80 13.32
C GLN A 171 -23.42 -0.49 12.32
N THR A 172 -22.36 -1.29 12.36
CA THR A 172 -21.18 -1.11 11.51
C THR A 172 -20.73 -2.42 10.91
N PHE A 173 -20.09 -2.35 9.75
CA PHE A 173 -19.31 -3.44 9.18
C PHE A 173 -17.86 -2.96 9.06
N ASN A 174 -16.93 -3.60 9.78
CA ASN A 174 -15.57 -3.08 9.95
C ASN A 174 -14.48 -4.13 9.66
N PRO A 175 -14.35 -4.59 8.39
CA PRO A 175 -13.23 -5.42 8.00
C PRO A 175 -11.92 -4.63 8.09
N ALA A 176 -10.91 -5.17 8.76
CA ALA A 176 -9.60 -4.54 8.92
C ALA A 176 -8.75 -4.54 7.63
N PHE A 177 -9.07 -5.45 6.72
CA PHE A 177 -8.31 -5.76 5.52
C PHE A 177 -9.27 -6.06 4.36
N ASP A 178 -8.78 -5.92 3.14
CA ASP A 178 -9.41 -6.47 1.94
C ASP A 178 -8.40 -7.30 1.14
N VAL A 179 -8.90 -8.06 0.17
CA VAL A 179 -8.07 -8.86 -0.75
C VAL A 179 -8.09 -8.16 -2.11
N THR A 180 -6.91 -7.79 -2.59
CA THR A 180 -6.67 -7.29 -3.94
C THR A 180 -6.30 -8.45 -4.86
N PRO A 181 -7.13 -8.78 -5.86
CA PRO A 181 -6.79 -9.82 -6.82
C PRO A 181 -5.54 -9.47 -7.64
N HIS A 182 -4.68 -10.46 -7.87
CA HIS A 182 -3.38 -10.26 -8.52
C HIS A 182 -3.44 -9.61 -9.91
N ARG A 183 -4.60 -9.68 -10.60
CA ARG A 183 -4.84 -9.00 -11.90
C ARG A 183 -4.80 -7.46 -11.82
N TYR A 184 -4.95 -6.89 -10.63
CA TYR A 184 -4.79 -5.45 -10.40
C TYR A 184 -3.37 -5.07 -9.97
N VAL A 185 -2.53 -6.05 -9.62
CA VAL A 185 -1.16 -5.82 -9.15
C VAL A 185 -0.20 -5.86 -10.35
N THR A 186 0.53 -4.78 -10.56
CA THR A 186 1.56 -4.67 -11.60
C THR A 186 2.79 -5.50 -11.29
N ALA A 187 3.31 -5.39 -10.05
CA ALA A 187 4.41 -6.23 -9.57
C ALA A 187 4.44 -6.28 -8.04
N ILE A 188 5.01 -7.35 -7.50
CA ILE A 188 5.29 -7.51 -6.07
C ILE A 188 6.79 -7.35 -5.86
N ILE A 189 7.16 -6.41 -5.00
CA ILE A 189 8.55 -6.03 -4.71
C ILE A 189 8.95 -6.65 -3.38
N THR A 190 10.02 -7.42 -3.39
CA THR A 190 10.57 -8.13 -2.22
C THR A 190 12.04 -7.75 -2.01
N GLU A 191 12.60 -8.17 -0.89
CA GLU A 191 14.03 -8.05 -0.60
C GLU A 191 14.91 -8.89 -1.54
N LYS A 192 14.37 -9.94 -2.19
CA LYS A 192 15.11 -10.80 -3.13
C LYS A 192 14.89 -10.46 -4.61
N GLY A 193 14.04 -9.47 -4.92
CA GLY A 193 13.75 -9.07 -6.28
C GLY A 193 12.29 -8.70 -6.51
N ILE A 194 11.92 -8.62 -7.79
CA ILE A 194 10.58 -8.20 -8.22
C ILE A 194 9.89 -9.37 -8.91
N ALA A 195 8.73 -9.77 -8.40
CA ALA A 195 7.86 -10.75 -9.02
C ALA A 195 6.86 -10.05 -9.96
N TYR A 196 6.74 -10.57 -11.18
CA TYR A 196 5.74 -10.19 -12.18
C TYR A 196 4.81 -11.38 -12.48
N PRO A 197 3.62 -11.16 -13.06
CA PRO A 197 2.79 -12.25 -13.56
C PRO A 197 3.56 -13.14 -14.58
N PRO A 198 3.37 -14.47 -14.57
CA PRO A 198 2.53 -15.25 -13.65
C PRO A 198 3.16 -15.38 -12.24
N TYR A 199 2.39 -14.97 -11.21
CA TYR A 199 2.92 -14.82 -9.85
C TYR A 199 3.27 -16.13 -9.15
N ARG A 200 2.60 -17.25 -9.49
CA ARG A 200 2.93 -18.56 -8.91
C ARG A 200 4.39 -18.92 -9.16
N ASP A 201 4.86 -18.69 -10.38
CA ASP A 201 6.20 -19.07 -10.81
C ASP A 201 7.24 -18.07 -10.28
N SER A 202 6.98 -16.77 -10.44
CA SER A 202 7.92 -15.73 -10.05
C SER A 202 8.10 -15.64 -8.53
N LEU A 203 7.03 -15.79 -7.74
CA LEU A 203 7.13 -15.83 -6.27
C LEU A 203 7.81 -17.11 -5.77
N ALA A 204 7.53 -18.26 -6.39
CA ALA A 204 8.21 -19.51 -6.05
C ALA A 204 9.72 -19.44 -6.35
N ALA A 205 10.10 -18.84 -7.48
CA ALA A 205 11.50 -18.63 -7.84
C ALA A 205 12.23 -17.74 -6.83
N LEU A 206 11.63 -16.60 -6.43
CA LEU A 206 12.21 -15.71 -5.42
C LEU A 206 12.34 -16.40 -4.06
N ALA A 207 11.32 -17.17 -3.65
CA ALA A 207 11.34 -17.89 -2.38
C ALA A 207 12.41 -19.00 -2.32
N ALA A 208 12.85 -19.52 -3.47
CA ALA A 208 13.90 -20.55 -3.56
C ALA A 208 15.33 -19.99 -3.54
N LEU A 209 15.52 -18.68 -3.67
CA LEU A 209 16.84 -18.05 -3.60
C LEU A 209 17.43 -18.21 -2.18
N PRO A 210 18.76 -18.34 -2.03
CA PRO A 210 19.41 -18.38 -0.72
C PRO A 210 19.16 -17.09 0.08
N GLY A 211 19.29 -17.17 1.40
CA GLY A 211 19.16 -16.05 2.34
C GLY A 211 20.47 -15.29 2.50
#